data_AF-A0A925ISW2-F1
#
_entry.id   AF-A0A925ISW2-F1
#
_cell.length_a   1.000
_cell.length_b   1.000
_cell.length_c   1.000
_cell.angle_alpha   90.00
_cell.angle_beta   90.00
_cell.angle_gamma   90.00
#
_symmetry.space_group_name_H-M   'P 1'
#
loop_
_entity.id
_entity.type
_entity.pdbx_description
1 polymer ?
#
loop_
_entity_poly.entity_id
_entity_poly.type
_entity_poly.pdbx_seq_one_letter_code
_entity_poly.pdbx_strand_id
1 'polypeptide(L)'
;MTLLLLSDTLKISKSAISDYEIGKTLPGLDVVQKFSAYFEVPIDDLYNSDITEFYNNGGDKIKKRKALGVTDDISIEFENEKYIFNIRLLTQKLESIQLQIHMLKQLIDSREAENKTLKINIKLLEEQLKNFH
;
A
#
# COMPACT_ATOMS: atom_id res chain seq x y z
N MET A 1 16.44 21.23 -20.45
CA MET A 1 17.73 20.81 -19.87
C MET A 1 18.34 19.77 -20.79
N THR A 2 19.67 19.72 -21.01
CA THR A 2 20.30 18.66 -21.82
C THR A 2 20.92 17.60 -20.91
N LEU A 3 20.85 16.34 -21.32
CA LEU A 3 21.46 15.20 -20.60
C LEU A 3 22.97 15.38 -20.36
N LEU A 4 23.66 16.09 -21.26
CA LEU A 4 25.08 16.40 -21.12
C LEU A 4 25.32 17.35 -19.93
N LEU A 5 24.52 18.42 -19.83
CA LEU A 5 24.69 19.37 -18.73
C LEU A 5 24.32 18.71 -17.38
N LEU A 6 23.29 17.85 -17.38
CA LEU A 6 22.87 17.11 -16.18
C LEU A 6 23.92 16.09 -15.71
N SER A 7 24.56 15.40 -16.66
CA SER A 7 25.71 14.52 -16.42
C SER A 7 26.86 15.27 -15.76
N ASP A 8 27.21 16.45 -16.28
CA ASP A 8 28.30 17.27 -15.77
C ASP A 8 27.99 17.84 -14.37
N THR A 9 26.74 18.24 -14.11
CA THR A 9 26.35 18.80 -12.81
C THR A 9 26.25 17.74 -11.71
N LEU A 10 25.73 16.55 -12.02
CA LEU A 10 25.55 15.48 -11.05
C LEU A 10 26.79 14.58 -10.91
N LYS A 11 27.79 14.75 -11.78
CA LYS A 11 28.96 13.86 -11.91
C LYS A 11 28.56 12.40 -12.09
N ILE A 12 27.50 12.17 -12.86
CA ILE A 12 27.01 10.84 -13.22
C ILE A 12 27.18 10.69 -14.73
N SER A 13 27.64 9.54 -15.20
CA SER A 13 27.83 9.34 -16.64
C SER A 13 26.51 9.50 -17.40
N LYS A 14 26.56 10.18 -18.55
CA LYS A 14 25.42 10.32 -19.47
C LYS A 14 24.73 8.99 -19.80
N SER A 15 25.52 7.91 -19.95
CA SER A 15 24.97 6.57 -20.21
C SER A 15 24.13 6.06 -19.04
N ALA A 16 24.62 6.24 -17.80
CA ALA A 16 23.89 5.82 -16.61
C ALA A 16 22.59 6.61 -16.43
N ILE A 17 22.60 7.93 -16.67
CA ILE A 17 21.36 8.74 -16.62
C ILE A 17 20.37 8.24 -17.68
N SER A 18 20.84 7.96 -18.90
CA SER A 18 20.00 7.40 -19.95
C SER A 18 19.42 6.03 -19.58
N ASP A 19 20.21 5.16 -18.95
CA ASP A 19 19.76 3.84 -18.49
C ASP A 19 18.72 3.95 -17.35
N TYR A 20 18.79 5.00 -16.52
CA TYR A 20 17.79 5.30 -15.49
C TYR A 20 16.48 5.80 -16.10
N GLU A 21 16.55 6.72 -17.07
CA GLU A 21 15.37 7.29 -17.73
C GLU A 21 14.55 6.24 -18.47
N ILE A 22 15.20 5.24 -19.08
CA ILE A 22 14.52 4.14 -19.79
C ILE A 22 14.13 2.98 -18.86
N GLY A 23 14.40 3.07 -17.56
CA GLY A 23 14.08 2.03 -16.58
C GLY A 23 14.90 0.75 -16.70
N LYS A 24 16.04 0.78 -17.40
CA LYS A 24 16.91 -0.40 -17.59
C LYS A 24 17.74 -0.70 -16.34
N THR A 25 18.10 0.33 -15.58
CA THR A 25 18.82 0.20 -14.30
C THR A 25 18.16 1.10 -13.27
N LEU A 26 18.11 0.67 -12.01
CA LEU A 26 17.66 1.51 -10.90
C LEU A 26 18.85 2.26 -10.28
N PRO A 27 18.75 3.58 -10.07
CA PRO A 27 19.80 4.34 -9.40
C PRO A 27 19.90 3.92 -7.92
N GLY A 28 21.13 3.82 -7.41
CA GLY A 28 21.38 3.62 -5.98
C GLY A 28 21.07 4.88 -5.15
N LEU A 29 20.97 4.72 -3.83
CA LEU A 29 20.60 5.81 -2.90
C LEU A 29 21.49 7.06 -3.02
N ASP A 30 22.81 6.89 -3.23
CA ASP A 30 23.75 8.01 -3.44
C ASP A 30 23.39 8.85 -4.69
N VAL A 31 22.91 8.19 -5.73
CA VAL A 31 22.48 8.85 -6.97
C VAL A 31 21.14 9.55 -6.76
N VAL A 32 20.20 8.90 -6.08
CA VAL A 32 18.88 9.48 -5.73
C VAL A 32 19.06 10.73 -4.87
N GLN A 33 19.99 10.74 -3.92
CA GLN A 33 20.30 11.91 -3.10
C GLN A 33 20.83 13.09 -3.93
N LYS A 34 21.66 12.82 -4.96
CA LYS A 34 22.16 13.86 -5.87
C LYS A 34 21.03 14.43 -6.73
N PHE A 35 20.13 13.57 -7.21
CA PHE A 35 18.93 13.99 -7.94
C PHE A 35 18.00 14.84 -7.07
N SER A 36 17.74 14.40 -5.83
CA SER A 36 16.97 15.13 -4.83
C SER A 36 17.55 16.52 -4.56
N ALA A 37 18.87 16.60 -4.33
CA ALA A 37 19.54 17.86 -4.06
C ALA A 37 19.55 18.82 -5.27
N TYR A 38 19.64 18.28 -6.49
CA TYR A 38 19.69 19.09 -7.71
C TYR A 38 18.32 19.59 -8.15
N PHE A 39 17.29 18.74 -8.04
CA PHE A 39 15.92 19.09 -8.42
C PHE A 39 15.10 19.69 -7.27
N GLU A 40 15.69 19.79 -6.07
CA GLU A 40 15.02 20.25 -4.84
C GLU A 40 13.74 19.43 -4.53
N VAL A 41 13.76 18.14 -4.88
CA VAL A 41 12.66 17.20 -4.64
C VAL A 41 13.01 16.30 -3.45
N PRO A 42 12.13 16.11 -2.46
CA PRO A 42 12.36 15.18 -1.35
C PRO A 42 12.71 13.76 -1.83
N ILE A 43 13.66 13.10 -1.15
CA ILE A 43 14.05 11.72 -1.48
C ILE A 43 12.86 10.75 -1.37
N ASP A 44 11.96 11.00 -0.41
CA ASP A 44 10.78 10.18 -0.18
C ASP A 44 9.78 10.27 -1.36
N ASP A 45 9.70 11.42 -2.03
CA ASP A 45 8.89 11.61 -3.23
C ASP A 45 9.48 10.87 -4.43
N LEU A 46 10.81 10.71 -4.49
CA LEU A 46 11.50 9.93 -5.53
C LEU A 46 11.38 8.41 -5.31
N TYR A 47 11.19 7.98 -4.06
CA TYR A 47 11.14 6.55 -3.70
C TYR A 47 9.72 5.99 -3.66
N ASN A 48 8.72 6.83 -3.31
CA ASN A 48 7.31 6.43 -3.22
C ASN A 48 6.50 6.82 -4.47
N SER A 49 7.12 7.44 -5.46
CA SER A 49 6.46 7.70 -6.73
C SER A 49 6.45 6.43 -7.58
N ASP A 50 5.35 5.69 -7.54
CA ASP A 50 4.76 5.25 -8.80
C ASP A 50 4.45 6.55 -9.56
N ILE A 51 5.43 7.05 -10.33
CA ILE A 51 5.33 8.30 -11.10
C ILE A 51 4.17 8.11 -12.06
N THR A 52 2.98 8.53 -11.63
CA THR A 52 1.84 8.67 -12.52
C THR A 52 2.22 9.82 -13.44
N GLU A 53 2.37 9.52 -14.72
CA GLU A 53 2.73 10.45 -15.78
C GLU A 53 1.70 11.61 -15.85
N PHE A 54 1.83 12.60 -14.99
CA PHE A 54 1.11 13.86 -15.10
C PHE A 54 2.00 14.89 -15.79
N TYR A 55 2.41 14.59 -17.03
CA TYR A 55 2.78 15.63 -17.96
C TYR A 55 1.51 16.16 -18.61
N ASN A 56 0.95 17.23 -18.04
CA ASN A 56 0.08 18.13 -18.80
C ASN A 56 0.34 19.58 -18.41
N ASN A 57 1.04 20.25 -19.33
CA ASN A 57 0.94 21.66 -19.71
C ASN A 57 0.77 22.73 -18.61
N GLY A 58 1.79 23.57 -18.51
CA GLY A 58 1.65 24.92 -17.99
C GLY A 58 2.81 25.29 -17.10
N GLY A 59 3.77 26.02 -17.67
CA GLY A 59 4.79 26.66 -16.86
C GLY A 59 4.10 27.61 -15.88
N ASP A 60 4.12 27.27 -14.60
CA ASP A 60 3.82 28.25 -13.58
C ASP A 60 4.91 28.25 -12.52
N LYS A 61 5.33 29.47 -12.21
CA LYS A 61 6.54 29.76 -11.46
C LYS A 61 6.32 29.31 -10.03
N ILE A 62 7.06 28.31 -9.56
CA ILE A 62 7.18 28.03 -8.13
C ILE A 62 8.00 29.19 -7.54
N LYS A 63 7.29 30.25 -7.19
CA LYS A 63 7.79 31.38 -6.43
C LYS A 63 8.20 30.85 -5.05
N LYS A 64 9.48 31.05 -4.73
CA LYS A 64 10.03 31.29 -3.39
C LYS A 64 9.07 31.01 -2.23
N ARG A 65 9.21 29.85 -1.58
CA ARG A 65 8.88 29.71 -0.15
C ARG A 65 10.18 29.75 0.67
N LYS A 66 10.84 30.90 0.65
CA LYS A 66 11.74 31.36 1.71
C LYS A 66 11.22 32.70 2.18
N ALA A 67 10.17 32.68 3.02
CA ALA A 67 9.75 33.73 3.96
C ALA A 67 8.30 33.53 4.39
N LEU A 68 8.04 32.60 5.32
CA LEU A 68 7.03 32.70 6.38
C LEU A 68 7.03 31.38 7.17
N GLY A 69 7.21 31.44 8.48
CA GLY A 69 7.07 30.30 9.38
C GLY A 69 5.61 29.85 9.49
N VAL A 70 5.07 29.28 8.41
CA VAL A 70 3.69 28.76 8.28
C VAL A 70 3.71 27.56 7.32
N THR A 71 4.60 26.59 7.53
CA THR A 71 4.72 25.42 6.65
C THR A 71 4.69 24.06 7.34
N ASP A 72 4.64 24.00 8.67
CA ASP A 72 4.52 22.71 9.35
C ASP A 72 3.05 22.24 9.38
N ASP A 73 2.09 23.12 9.67
CA ASP A 73 0.71 22.69 9.92
C ASP A 73 -0.01 22.10 8.69
N ILE A 74 0.16 22.65 7.48
CA ILE A 74 -0.58 22.21 6.29
C ILE A 74 -0.02 20.88 5.74
N SER A 75 1.30 20.67 5.80
CA SER A 75 1.91 19.38 5.42
C SER A 75 1.64 18.30 6.47
N ILE A 76 1.65 18.68 7.76
CA ILE A 76 1.26 17.78 8.85
C ILE A 76 -0.22 17.40 8.74
N GLU A 77 -1.11 18.34 8.38
CA GLU A 77 -2.54 18.04 8.17
C GLU A 77 -2.78 17.06 7.02
N PHE A 78 -2.11 17.25 5.87
CA PHE A 78 -2.26 16.34 4.74
C PHE A 78 -1.72 14.93 5.04
N GLU A 79 -0.57 14.82 5.70
CA GLU A 79 -0.05 13.53 6.16
C GLU A 79 -0.98 12.89 7.20
N ASN A 80 -1.48 13.68 8.16
CA ASN A 80 -2.44 13.23 9.15
C ASN A 80 -3.73 12.69 8.51
N GLU A 81 -4.27 13.37 7.49
CA GLU A 81 -5.44 12.89 6.75
C GLU A 81 -5.19 11.54 6.07
N LYS A 82 -4.01 11.36 5.44
CA LYS A 82 -3.61 10.08 4.82
C LYS A 82 -3.50 8.97 5.87
N TYR A 83 -2.91 9.24 7.03
CA TYR A 83 -2.83 8.26 8.12
C TYR A 83 -4.20 7.93 8.69
N ILE A 84 -5.06 8.93 8.90
CA ILE A 84 -6.44 8.73 9.37
C ILE A 84 -7.23 7.86 8.38
N PHE A 85 -7.10 8.11 7.08
CA PHE A 85 -7.74 7.30 6.06
C PHE A 85 -7.25 5.85 6.09
N ASN A 86 -5.94 5.64 6.18
CA ASN A 86 -5.35 4.30 6.24
C ASN A 86 -5.78 3.55 7.50
N ILE A 87 -5.82 4.22 8.65
CA ILE A 87 -6.32 3.65 9.91
C ILE A 87 -7.78 3.26 9.73
N ARG A 88 -8.63 4.12 9.18
CA ARG A 88 -10.05 3.83 8.95
C ARG A 88 -10.25 2.64 8.02
N LEU A 89 -9.49 2.58 6.93
CA LEU A 89 -9.54 1.47 6.00
C LEU A 89 -9.09 0.15 6.66
N LEU A 90 -8.04 0.21 7.47
CA LEU A 90 -7.54 -0.95 8.21
C LEU A 90 -8.56 -1.43 9.24
N THR A 91 -9.22 -0.52 9.94
CA THR A 91 -10.32 -0.84 10.88
C THR A 91 -11.49 -1.52 10.16
N GLN A 92 -11.92 -1.00 9.01
CA GLN A 92 -12.98 -1.64 8.21
C GLN A 92 -12.60 -3.04 7.75
N LYS A 93 -11.34 -3.25 7.32
CA LYS A 93 -10.84 -4.58 6.97
C LYS A 93 -10.84 -5.53 8.18
N LEU A 94 -10.44 -5.03 9.34
CA LEU A 94 -10.42 -5.80 10.59
C LEU A 94 -11.83 -6.22 11.00
N GLU A 95 -12.79 -5.30 10.97
CA GLU A 95 -14.22 -5.57 11.24
C GLU A 95 -14.78 -6.62 10.28
N SER A 96 -14.48 -6.51 8.99
CA SER A 96 -14.90 -7.49 7.98
C SER A 96 -14.36 -8.89 8.29
N ILE A 97 -13.08 -9.01 8.65
CA ILE A 97 -12.46 -10.29 9.01
C ILE A 97 -13.10 -10.86 10.28
N GLN A 98 -13.38 -10.02 11.29
CA GLN A 98 -14.06 -10.46 12.50
C GLN A 98 -15.46 -11.02 12.21
N LEU A 99 -16.23 -10.38 11.33
CA LEU A 99 -17.52 -10.87 10.88
C LEU A 99 -17.39 -12.21 10.15
N GLN A 100 -16.42 -12.35 9.25
CA GLN A 100 -16.16 -13.63 8.56
C GLN A 100 -15.84 -14.75 9.54
N ILE A 101 -14.97 -14.50 10.53
CA ILE A 101 -14.64 -15.47 11.58
C ILE A 101 -15.89 -15.84 12.38
N HIS A 102 -16.74 -14.87 12.72
CA HIS A 102 -17.97 -15.12 13.45
C HIS A 102 -18.94 -16.03 12.67
N MET A 103 -19.16 -15.74 11.39
CA MET A 103 -20.00 -16.58 10.53
C MET A 103 -19.45 -18.00 10.39
N LEU A 104 -18.13 -18.15 10.23
CA LEU A 104 -17.49 -19.46 10.15
C LEU A 104 -17.68 -20.26 11.44
N LYS A 105 -17.58 -19.61 12.61
CA LYS A 105 -17.88 -20.25 13.91
C LYS A 105 -19.33 -20.74 13.97
N GLN A 106 -20.30 -19.90 13.60
CA GLN A 106 -21.71 -20.31 13.57
C GLN A 106 -21.96 -21.49 12.63
N LEU A 107 -21.28 -21.52 11.48
CA LEU A 107 -21.39 -22.62 10.52
C LEU A 107 -20.79 -23.92 11.09
N ILE A 108 -19.65 -23.84 11.78
CA ILE A 108 -19.05 -24.98 12.48
C ILE A 108 -20.00 -25.51 13.56
N ASP A 109 -20.54 -24.63 14.41
CA ASP A 109 -21.46 -25.01 15.48
C ASP A 109 -22.72 -25.69 14.93
N SER A 110 -23.26 -25.16 13.83
CA SER A 110 -24.41 -25.76 13.12
C SER A 110 -24.10 -27.15 12.58
N ARG A 111 -22.93 -27.32 11.94
CA ARG A 111 -22.48 -28.62 11.42
C ARG A 111 -22.21 -29.63 12.54
N GLU A 112 -21.69 -29.19 13.69
CA GLU A 112 -21.52 -30.07 14.84
C GLU A 112 -22.86 -30.55 15.41
N ALA A 113 -23.86 -29.68 15.48
CA ALA A 113 -25.21 -30.05 15.92
C ALA A 113 -25.86 -31.07 14.96
N GLU A 114 -25.70 -30.85 13.65
CA GLU A 114 -26.13 -31.79 12.61
C GLU A 114 -25.47 -33.16 12.80
N ASN A 115 -24.14 -33.20 12.95
CA ASN A 115 -23.39 -34.43 13.18
C ASN A 115 -23.81 -35.17 14.46
N LYS A 116 -24.09 -34.44 15.56
CA LYS A 116 -24.61 -35.03 16.80
C LYS A 116 -25.98 -35.68 16.56
N THR A 117 -26.84 -35.01 15.81
CA THR A 117 -28.19 -35.52 15.47
C THR A 117 -28.09 -36.78 14.63
N LEU A 118 -27.24 -36.77 13.59
CA LEU A 118 -27.01 -37.93 12.74
C LEU A 118 -26.48 -39.13 13.54
N LYS A 119 -25.55 -38.91 14.47
CA LYS A 119 -25.05 -39.97 15.37
C LYS A 119 -26.17 -40.60 16.21
N ILE A 120 -27.08 -39.79 16.74
CA ILE A 120 -28.23 -40.28 17.51
C ILE A 120 -29.14 -41.13 16.60
N ASN A 121 -29.45 -40.63 15.40
CA ASN A 121 -30.30 -41.34 14.45
C ASN A 121 -29.70 -42.69 14.02
N ILE A 122 -28.39 -42.74 13.76
CA ILE A 122 -27.69 -43.99 13.44
C ILE A 122 -27.84 -44.98 14.60
N LYS A 123 -27.59 -44.54 15.85
CA LYS A 123 -27.71 -45.40 17.03
C LYS A 123 -29.12 -45.95 17.22
N LEU A 124 -30.14 -45.12 16.98
CA LEU A 124 -31.55 -45.54 17.08
C LEU A 124 -31.87 -46.61 16.02
N LEU A 125 -31.40 -46.43 14.78
CA LEU A 125 -31.60 -47.39 13.70
C LEU A 125 -30.89 -48.73 13.99
N GLU A 126 -29.69 -48.69 14.58
CA GLU A 126 -28.96 -49.89 15.02
C GLU A 126 -29.73 -50.65 16.11
N GLU A 127 -30.33 -49.95 17.08
CA GLU A 127 -31.18 -50.57 18.11
C GLU A 127 -32.46 -51.16 17.52
N GLN A 128 -33.09 -50.46 16.58
CA GLN A 128 -34.25 -50.98 15.87
C GLN A 128 -33.89 -52.27 15.12
N LEU A 129 -32.80 -52.28 14.36
CA LEU A 129 -32.33 -53.48 13.63
C LEU A 129 -32.04 -54.66 14.57
N LYS A 130 -31.45 -54.41 15.76
CA LYS A 130 -31.23 -55.46 16.77
C LYS A 130 -32.54 -56.04 17.32
N ASN A 131 -33.60 -55.25 17.42
CA ASN A 131 -34.90 -55.72 17.91
C ASN A 131 -35.71 -56.50 16.85
N PHE A 132 -35.26 -56.54 15.59
CA PHE A 132 -35.88 -57.32 14.50
C PHE A 132 -35.24 -58.70 14.28
N HIS A 133 -34.20 -59.07 15.04
CA HIS A 133 -33.58 -60.41 15.07
C HIS A 133 -33.85 -61.11 16.40
#